data_AF-A0A0F9EYG0-F1
#
_entry.id   AF-A0A0F9EYG0-F1
#
_cell.length_a   1.000
_cell.length_b   1.000
_cell.length_c   1.000
_cell.angle_alpha   90.00
_cell.angle_beta   90.00
_cell.angle_gamma   90.00
#
_symmetry.space_group_name_H-M   'P 1'
#
loop_
_entity.id
_entity.type
_entity.pdbx_description
1 polymer ?
#
loop_
_entity_poly.entity_id
_entity_poly.type
_entity_poly.pdbx_seq_one_letter_code
_entity_poly.pdbx_strand_id
1 'polypeptide(L)'
;DIFNYQGAEYDDIGIDEAGQFTEYMFNHFKTNLRTTRTDLRLQMFLGTNPGGVGHAWLRRLFIEKEYFKSEDPKEYAFIPAKVYDNPVILKADPQYVKELETLPEDLRRAFLDGDWTVFAGQVFSQFASNKEHYVLNNIPVFLEECEKVIGFDWGYNAHTAVVFLARDPNGRIYQWREMYGNRKTPEEWAEDIRIANDIVPASAIYLPHDCFSKQQGRDSIAEVFKRNIPKLRVLRADTLSKGSRKNGLALFQMYLSDAPDGKPYFQIHSSCVNTIKTLPDLIYEDRDGKSIDDVNTDGEDHLYDAIRAVFLEWGKPKGKGGGVRPPQPSGRRTTSAVLGGSSSAPSIESLIKRSKRRSWKYT
;
A
#
# COMPACT_ATOMS: atom_id res chain seq x y z
N ASP A 1 -4.77 -20.81 -5.12
CA ASP A 1 -3.65 -21.56 -4.51
C ASP A 1 -2.66 -21.93 -5.60
N ILE A 2 -1.48 -21.31 -5.60
CA ILE A 2 -0.42 -21.51 -6.61
C ILE A 2 0.23 -22.90 -6.49
N PHE A 3 0.16 -23.54 -5.31
CA PHE A 3 0.81 -24.83 -5.05
C PHE A 3 0.17 -25.99 -5.82
N ASN A 4 -1.08 -25.84 -6.25
CA ASN A 4 -1.75 -26.81 -7.12
C ASN A 4 -1.08 -26.95 -8.50
N TYR A 5 -0.28 -25.96 -8.90
CA TYR A 5 0.41 -25.95 -10.19
C TYR A 5 1.90 -26.28 -10.04
N GLN A 6 2.36 -26.53 -8.81
CA GLN A 6 3.77 -26.78 -8.55
C GLN A 6 4.21 -28.09 -9.21
N GLY A 7 5.28 -28.01 -10.02
CA GLY A 7 5.85 -29.15 -10.71
C GLY A 7 5.21 -29.45 -12.07
N ALA A 8 4.11 -28.79 -12.42
CA ALA A 8 3.56 -28.86 -13.78
C ALA A 8 4.48 -28.13 -14.78
N GLU A 9 4.40 -28.55 -16.03
CA GLU A 9 5.14 -27.97 -17.16
C GLU A 9 4.14 -27.45 -18.17
N TYR A 10 4.30 -26.18 -18.55
CA TYR A 10 3.45 -25.51 -19.52
C TYR A 10 4.33 -24.93 -20.63
N ASP A 11 3.93 -25.16 -21.87
CA ASP A 11 4.56 -24.54 -23.03
C ASP A 11 4.16 -23.06 -23.16
N ASP A 12 2.93 -22.71 -22.76
CA ASP A 12 2.41 -21.34 -22.69
C ASP A 12 1.51 -21.17 -21.46
N ILE A 13 1.51 -19.97 -20.88
CA ILE A 13 0.67 -19.62 -19.73
C ILE A 13 -0.13 -18.34 -20.04
N GLY A 14 -1.45 -18.39 -19.89
CA GLY A 14 -2.32 -17.21 -19.96
C GLY A 14 -2.88 -16.88 -18.58
N ILE A 15 -2.68 -15.65 -18.11
CA ILE A 15 -3.26 -15.14 -16.86
C ILE A 15 -4.19 -14.00 -17.22
N ASP A 16 -5.47 -14.19 -16.94
CA ASP A 16 -6.47 -13.14 -17.00
C ASP A 16 -6.57 -12.42 -15.64
N GLU A 17 -6.89 -11.12 -15.68
CA GLU A 17 -6.82 -10.21 -14.54
C GLU A 17 -5.50 -10.28 -13.75
N ALA A 18 -4.36 -10.24 -14.45
CA ALA A 18 -3.02 -10.33 -13.85
C ALA A 18 -2.76 -9.30 -12.73
N GLY A 19 -3.44 -8.14 -12.73
CA GLY A 19 -3.42 -7.15 -11.65
C GLY A 19 -3.97 -7.64 -10.31
N GLN A 20 -4.65 -8.79 -10.27
CA GLN A 20 -5.09 -9.42 -9.03
C GLN A 20 -4.05 -10.38 -8.42
N PHE A 21 -2.89 -10.53 -9.05
CA PHE A 21 -1.82 -11.41 -8.60
C PHE A 21 -0.63 -10.62 -8.07
N THR A 22 -0.07 -11.08 -6.95
CA THR A 22 1.19 -10.53 -6.45
C THR A 22 2.34 -10.93 -7.37
N GLU A 23 3.43 -10.16 -7.35
CA GLU A 23 4.63 -10.48 -8.13
C GLU A 23 5.21 -11.85 -7.75
N TYR A 24 5.06 -12.25 -6.49
CA TYR A 24 5.43 -13.59 -6.02
C TYR A 24 4.65 -14.70 -6.73
N MET A 25 3.33 -14.55 -6.87
CA MET A 25 2.50 -15.52 -7.59
C MET A 25 2.88 -15.60 -9.07
N PHE A 26 3.08 -14.44 -9.72
CA PHE A 26 3.55 -14.36 -11.10
C PHE A 26 4.90 -15.08 -11.29
N ASN A 27 5.88 -14.80 -10.44
CA ASN A 27 7.18 -15.44 -10.49
C ASN A 27 7.10 -16.95 -10.24
N HIS A 28 6.18 -17.42 -9.40
CA HIS A 28 5.95 -18.85 -9.22
C HIS A 28 5.44 -19.50 -10.52
N PHE A 29 4.47 -18.88 -11.21
CA PHE A 29 4.01 -19.38 -12.50
C PHE A 29 5.12 -19.40 -13.57
N LYS A 30 6.04 -18.41 -13.57
CA LYS A 30 7.21 -18.42 -14.47
C LYS A 30 8.05 -19.70 -14.32
N THR A 31 8.14 -20.30 -13.13
CA THR A 31 8.92 -21.53 -12.91
C THR A 31 8.32 -22.78 -13.58
N ASN A 32 7.03 -22.72 -13.93
CA ASN A 32 6.33 -23.80 -14.64
C ASN A 32 6.35 -23.60 -16.16
N LEU A 33 6.76 -22.42 -16.64
CA LEU A 33 6.96 -22.14 -18.07
C LEU A 33 8.29 -22.75 -18.53
N ARG A 34 8.28 -24.07 -18.76
CA ARG A 34 9.46 -24.84 -19.12
C ARG A 34 9.08 -26.00 -20.04
N THR A 35 9.97 -26.32 -20.97
CA THR A 35 9.81 -27.42 -21.92
C THR A 35 11.16 -28.00 -22.28
N THR A 36 11.18 -29.24 -22.78
CA THR A 36 12.36 -29.86 -23.40
C THR A 36 12.39 -29.67 -24.92
N ARG A 37 11.32 -29.11 -25.49
CA ARG A 37 11.19 -28.80 -26.92
C ARG A 37 12.08 -27.63 -27.32
N THR A 38 12.78 -27.76 -28.44
CA THR A 38 13.68 -26.73 -28.98
C THR A 38 13.07 -25.93 -30.13
N ASP A 39 11.88 -26.33 -30.58
CA ASP A 39 11.12 -25.72 -31.67
C ASP A 39 10.09 -24.68 -31.20
N LEU A 40 9.90 -24.53 -29.89
CA LEU A 40 8.95 -23.60 -29.29
C LEU A 40 9.67 -22.42 -28.62
N ARG A 41 9.04 -21.25 -28.71
CA ARG A 41 9.35 -20.10 -27.85
C ARG A 41 8.25 -20.00 -26.81
N LEU A 42 8.59 -20.28 -25.56
CA LEU A 42 7.65 -20.23 -24.45
C LEU A 42 7.20 -18.79 -24.18
N GLN A 43 5.90 -18.60 -23.95
CA GLN A 43 5.36 -17.28 -23.66
C GLN A 43 4.40 -17.28 -22.47
N MET A 44 4.33 -16.13 -21.79
CA MET A 44 3.29 -15.85 -20.83
C MET A 44 2.49 -14.63 -21.31
N PHE A 45 1.17 -14.77 -21.34
CA PHE A 45 0.24 -13.73 -21.75
C PHE A 45 -0.50 -13.22 -20.51
N LEU A 46 -0.41 -11.91 -20.26
CA LEU A 46 -1.04 -11.27 -19.12
C LEU A 46 -2.12 -10.32 -19.64
N GLY A 47 -3.39 -10.67 -19.44
CA GLY A 47 -4.53 -9.79 -19.68
C GLY A 47 -4.91 -9.10 -18.38
N THR A 48 -5.00 -7.77 -18.35
CA THR A 48 -5.46 -7.04 -17.16
C THR A 48 -5.74 -5.56 -17.43
N ASN A 49 -6.40 -4.92 -16.47
CA ASN A 49 -6.60 -3.48 -16.40
C ASN A 49 -5.68 -2.86 -15.34
N PRO A 50 -5.38 -1.54 -15.40
CA PRO A 50 -4.66 -0.86 -14.33
C PRO A 50 -5.39 -0.97 -13.00
N GLY A 51 -4.73 -1.55 -11.99
CA GLY A 51 -5.22 -1.62 -10.61
C GLY A 51 -4.89 -2.94 -9.94
N GLY A 52 -5.45 -3.14 -8.74
CA GLY A 52 -5.25 -4.35 -7.94
C GLY A 52 -3.86 -4.46 -7.31
N VAL A 53 -3.63 -5.55 -6.58
CA VAL A 53 -2.38 -5.83 -5.84
C VAL A 53 -1.15 -5.92 -6.76
N GLY A 54 -1.37 -6.26 -8.02
CA GLY A 54 -0.32 -6.42 -9.02
C GLY A 54 0.07 -5.15 -9.77
N HIS A 55 -0.66 -4.04 -9.59
CA HIS A 55 -0.46 -2.82 -10.37
C HIS A 55 0.99 -2.32 -10.34
N ALA A 56 1.60 -2.26 -9.15
CA ALA A 56 2.93 -1.68 -8.98
C ALA A 56 4.00 -2.46 -9.76
N TRP A 57 4.03 -3.79 -9.64
CA TRP A 57 5.02 -4.60 -10.34
C TRP A 57 4.75 -4.68 -11.85
N LEU A 58 3.48 -4.71 -12.27
CA LEU A 58 3.09 -4.65 -13.68
C LEU A 58 3.52 -3.32 -14.32
N ARG A 59 3.22 -2.20 -13.67
CA ARG A 59 3.63 -0.86 -14.11
C ARG A 59 5.15 -0.76 -14.22
N ARG A 60 5.88 -1.21 -13.19
CA ARG A 60 7.35 -1.23 -13.17
C ARG A 60 7.93 -1.97 -14.38
N LEU A 61 7.48 -3.21 -14.62
CA LEU A 61 8.03 -4.08 -15.68
C LEU A 61 7.63 -3.66 -17.09
N PHE A 62 6.36 -3.31 -17.28
CA PHE A 62 5.76 -3.17 -18.62
C PHE A 62 5.63 -1.72 -19.08
N ILE A 63 5.48 -0.77 -18.15
CA ILE A 63 5.24 0.65 -18.47
C ILE A 63 6.51 1.47 -18.25
N GLU A 64 7.07 1.43 -17.04
CA GLU A 64 8.26 2.19 -16.66
C GLU A 64 9.55 1.54 -17.17
N LYS A 65 9.51 0.23 -17.42
CA LYS A 65 10.65 -0.57 -17.88
C LYS A 65 11.84 -0.46 -16.92
N GLU A 66 11.54 -0.43 -15.62
CA GLU A 66 12.53 -0.47 -14.56
C GLU A 66 12.81 -1.91 -14.15
N TYR A 67 13.97 -2.42 -14.55
CA TYR A 67 14.34 -3.82 -14.36
C TYR A 67 15.37 -3.99 -13.24
N PHE A 68 15.20 -5.04 -12.44
CA PHE A 68 16.25 -5.54 -11.57
C PHE A 68 17.36 -6.19 -12.42
N LYS A 69 18.57 -6.33 -11.86
CA LYS A 69 19.71 -6.95 -12.57
C LYS A 69 19.44 -8.37 -13.08
N SER A 70 18.49 -9.08 -12.48
CA SER A 70 18.09 -10.44 -12.85
C SER A 70 17.02 -10.51 -13.94
N GLU A 71 16.51 -9.37 -14.40
CA GLU A 71 15.42 -9.28 -15.38
C GLU A 71 15.98 -8.79 -16.73
N ASP A 72 15.75 -9.53 -17.82
CA ASP A 72 16.15 -9.10 -19.17
C ASP A 72 15.03 -8.25 -19.80
N PRO A 73 15.28 -6.97 -20.16
CA PRO A 73 14.30 -6.12 -20.82
C PRO A 73 13.64 -6.73 -22.07
N LYS A 74 14.33 -7.64 -22.78
CA LYS A 74 13.83 -8.28 -24.00
C LYS A 74 12.73 -9.32 -23.75
N GLU A 75 12.55 -9.74 -22.50
CA GLU A 75 11.52 -10.70 -22.10
C GLU A 75 10.14 -10.05 -21.90
N TYR A 76 10.08 -8.71 -21.82
CA TYR A 76 8.87 -7.99 -21.46
C TYR A 76 8.38 -7.11 -22.62
N ALA A 77 7.12 -7.28 -23.01
CA ALA A 77 6.45 -6.48 -24.02
C ALA A 77 5.07 -6.06 -23.53
N PHE A 78 4.71 -4.80 -23.78
CA PHE A 78 3.40 -4.25 -23.46
C PHE A 78 2.66 -3.89 -24.74
N ILE A 79 1.41 -4.38 -24.85
CA ILE A 79 0.51 -4.04 -25.94
C ILE A 79 -0.69 -3.33 -25.31
N PRO A 80 -0.85 -2.01 -25.50
CA PRO A 80 -2.01 -1.32 -24.97
C PRO A 80 -3.27 -1.79 -25.70
N ALA A 81 -4.33 -2.07 -24.93
CA ALA A 81 -5.65 -2.39 -25.44
C ALA A 81 -6.66 -1.43 -24.81
N LYS A 82 -7.31 -0.61 -25.62
CA LYS A 82 -8.35 0.34 -25.19
C LYS A 82 -9.72 -0.15 -25.64
N VAL A 83 -10.76 0.35 -24.98
CA VAL A 83 -12.16 0.07 -25.41
C VAL A 83 -12.39 0.43 -26.88
N TYR A 84 -11.71 1.48 -27.36
CA TYR A 84 -11.83 1.96 -28.73
C TYR A 84 -11.19 1.03 -29.78
N ASP A 85 -10.33 0.11 -29.35
CA ASP A 85 -9.73 -0.91 -30.22
C ASP A 85 -10.67 -2.10 -30.46
N ASN A 86 -11.82 -2.15 -29.76
CA ASN A 86 -12.83 -3.21 -29.88
C ASN A 86 -14.08 -2.72 -30.65
N PRO A 87 -14.09 -2.77 -32.00
CA PRO A 87 -15.24 -2.32 -32.78
C PRO A 87 -16.49 -3.20 -32.56
N VAL A 88 -16.33 -4.42 -32.07
CA VAL A 88 -17.43 -5.35 -31.81
C VAL A 88 -18.24 -4.91 -30.60
N ILE A 89 -17.58 -4.60 -29.48
CA ILE A 89 -18.27 -4.15 -28.25
C ILE A 89 -18.92 -2.79 -28.47
N LEU A 90 -18.26 -1.85 -29.17
CA LEU A 90 -18.81 -0.53 -29.45
C LEU A 90 -20.08 -0.59 -30.32
N LYS A 91 -20.20 -1.59 -31.19
CA LYS A 91 -21.38 -1.79 -32.02
C LYS A 91 -22.50 -2.49 -31.26
N ALA A 92 -22.16 -3.47 -30.41
CA ALA A 92 -23.12 -4.25 -29.64
C ALA A 92 -23.70 -3.47 -28.47
N ASP A 93 -22.89 -2.63 -27.83
CA ASP A 93 -23.27 -1.78 -26.70
C ASP A 93 -22.72 -0.35 -26.88
N PRO A 94 -23.47 0.52 -27.57
CA PRO A 94 -23.10 1.93 -27.76
C PRO A 94 -23.07 2.75 -26.47
N GLN A 95 -23.60 2.22 -25.35
CA GLN A 95 -23.68 2.93 -24.08
C GLN A 95 -22.50 2.59 -23.15
N TYR A 96 -21.80 1.47 -23.38
CA TYR A 96 -20.66 1.00 -22.57
C TYR A 96 -19.61 2.08 -22.26
N VAL A 97 -19.20 2.87 -23.27
CA VAL A 97 -18.23 3.97 -23.07
C VAL A 97 -18.79 5.04 -22.12
N LYS A 98 -20.07 5.40 -22.26
CA LYS A 98 -20.71 6.38 -21.39
C LYS A 98 -20.83 5.87 -19.96
N GLU A 99 -20.95 4.56 -19.75
CA GLU A 99 -20.94 3.99 -18.40
C GLU A 99 -19.55 4.14 -17.75
N LEU A 100 -18.48 3.84 -18.49
CA LEU A 100 -17.10 4.07 -18.03
C LEU A 100 -16.84 5.56 -17.73
N GLU A 101 -17.41 6.48 -18.50
CA GLU A 101 -17.32 7.93 -18.26
C GLU A 101 -17.96 8.37 -16.94
N THR A 102 -18.90 7.59 -16.38
CA THR A 102 -19.53 7.91 -15.07
C THR A 102 -18.69 7.48 -13.87
N LEU A 103 -17.59 6.74 -14.08
CA LEU A 103 -16.72 6.31 -13.01
C LEU A 103 -16.01 7.50 -12.36
N PRO A 104 -15.63 7.39 -11.07
CA PRO A 104 -14.69 8.33 -10.44
C PRO A 104 -13.44 8.52 -11.30
N GLU A 105 -12.85 9.71 -11.26
CA GLU A 105 -11.77 10.11 -12.19
C GLU A 105 -10.66 9.06 -12.32
N ASP A 106 -10.21 8.51 -11.20
CA ASP A 106 -9.14 7.51 -11.19
C ASP A 106 -9.54 6.20 -11.87
N LEU A 107 -10.74 5.70 -11.59
CA LEU A 107 -11.29 4.48 -12.20
C LEU A 107 -11.62 4.69 -13.69
N ARG A 108 -12.11 5.89 -14.04
CA ARG A 108 -12.36 6.27 -15.44
C ARG A 108 -11.05 6.22 -16.22
N ARG A 109 -10.00 6.90 -15.75
CA ARG A 109 -8.71 6.91 -16.46
C ARG A 109 -8.09 5.50 -16.54
N ALA A 110 -8.18 4.71 -15.47
CA ALA A 110 -7.71 3.33 -15.48
C ALA A 110 -8.43 2.46 -16.53
N PHE A 111 -9.77 2.40 -16.49
CA PHE A 111 -10.55 1.46 -17.31
C PHE A 111 -10.91 1.98 -18.70
N LEU A 112 -11.11 3.28 -18.87
CA LEU A 112 -11.44 3.88 -20.16
C LEU A 112 -10.19 4.22 -20.96
N ASP A 113 -9.25 4.92 -20.34
CA ASP A 113 -8.08 5.49 -21.02
C ASP A 113 -6.90 4.49 -21.06
N GLY A 114 -6.97 3.40 -20.28
CA GLY A 114 -5.89 2.43 -20.11
C GLY A 114 -4.69 3.03 -19.39
N ASP A 115 -4.93 4.01 -18.52
CA ASP A 115 -3.89 4.84 -17.93
C ASP A 115 -3.26 4.18 -16.70
N TRP A 116 -2.08 3.61 -16.90
CA TRP A 116 -1.27 2.98 -15.87
C TRP A 116 -0.59 3.97 -14.93
N THR A 117 -0.70 5.28 -15.15
CA THR A 117 -0.26 6.29 -14.17
C THR A 117 -1.26 6.47 -13.04
N VAL A 118 -2.47 5.93 -13.20
CA VAL A 118 -3.58 6.13 -12.26
C VAL A 118 -3.79 4.87 -11.48
N PHE A 119 -3.51 4.98 -10.19
CA PHE A 119 -3.58 3.83 -9.32
C PHE A 119 -4.94 3.78 -8.64
N ALA A 120 -5.91 3.20 -9.33
CA ALA A 120 -7.26 3.04 -8.79
C ALA A 120 -7.23 2.18 -7.51
N GLY A 121 -7.80 2.70 -6.41
CA GLY A 121 -7.77 2.06 -5.10
C GLY A 121 -6.55 2.42 -4.25
N GLN A 122 -5.71 3.35 -4.70
CA GLN A 122 -4.58 3.89 -3.95
C GLN A 122 -5.03 4.57 -2.66
N VAL A 123 -4.34 4.27 -1.57
CA VAL A 123 -4.65 4.81 -0.23
C VAL A 123 -4.24 6.27 -0.11
N PHE A 124 -3.11 6.63 -0.69
CA PHE A 124 -2.48 7.94 -0.54
C PHE A 124 -2.33 8.68 -1.88
N SER A 125 -3.43 8.80 -2.63
CA SER A 125 -3.43 9.45 -3.95
C SER A 125 -3.01 10.92 -3.92
N GLN A 126 -3.25 11.63 -2.81
CA GLN A 126 -2.75 12.99 -2.60
C GLN A 126 -1.23 13.07 -2.55
N PHE A 127 -0.57 12.03 -2.01
CA PHE A 127 0.89 11.96 -1.97
C PHE A 127 1.43 11.68 -3.37
N ALA A 128 0.81 10.73 -4.09
CA ALA A 128 1.24 10.36 -5.43
C ALA A 128 1.10 11.51 -6.44
N SER A 129 0.00 12.27 -6.37
CA SER A 129 -0.28 13.39 -7.27
C SER A 129 0.56 14.64 -7.01
N ASN A 130 1.10 14.81 -5.80
CA ASN A 130 1.87 16.00 -5.43
C ASN A 130 3.07 15.66 -4.52
N LYS A 131 3.91 14.73 -4.97
CA LYS A 131 5.05 14.22 -4.19
C LYS A 131 6.02 15.31 -3.72
N GLU A 132 6.26 16.34 -4.52
CA GLU A 132 7.17 17.45 -4.18
C GLU A 132 6.70 18.25 -2.96
N HIS A 133 5.40 18.25 -2.67
CA HIS A 133 4.83 18.92 -1.49
C HIS A 133 5.18 18.22 -0.17
N TYR A 134 5.44 16.91 -0.24
CA TYR A 134 5.75 16.09 0.93
C TYR A 134 7.25 15.81 1.09
N VAL A 135 8.03 15.97 0.03
CA VAL A 135 9.46 15.59 -0.01
C VAL A 135 10.37 16.81 0.12
N LEU A 136 11.33 16.72 1.04
CA LEU A 136 12.27 17.79 1.36
C LEU A 136 13.70 17.42 0.97
N ASN A 137 14.42 18.34 0.34
CA ASN A 137 15.87 18.19 0.12
C ASN A 137 16.69 18.44 1.38
N ASN A 138 16.15 19.18 2.35
CA ASN A 138 16.76 19.46 3.64
C ASN A 138 15.67 19.59 4.71
N ILE A 139 15.92 19.06 5.91
CA ILE A 139 15.02 19.25 7.05
C ILE A 139 15.17 20.70 7.57
N PRO A 140 14.09 21.50 7.65
CA PRO A 140 14.16 22.93 7.94
C PRO A 140 14.28 23.26 9.44
N VAL A 141 14.62 22.26 10.27
CA VAL A 141 14.74 22.38 11.72
C VAL A 141 16.01 21.68 12.20
N PHE A 142 16.56 22.14 13.31
CA PHE A 142 17.64 21.43 14.00
C PHE A 142 17.07 20.17 14.63
N LEU A 143 17.58 19.01 14.23
CA LEU A 143 17.10 17.72 14.74
C LEU A 143 17.29 17.62 16.24
N GLU A 144 18.30 18.28 16.82
CA GLU A 144 18.61 18.34 18.25
C GLU A 144 17.44 18.89 19.08
N GLU A 145 16.68 19.84 18.52
CA GLU A 145 15.51 20.47 19.15
C GLU A 145 14.23 19.62 19.02
N CYS A 146 14.27 18.54 18.24
CA CYS A 146 13.13 17.67 17.99
C CYS A 146 13.09 16.48 18.95
N GLU A 147 11.88 16.04 19.31
CA GLU A 147 11.66 14.71 19.86
C GLU A 147 11.92 13.68 18.75
N LYS A 148 12.86 12.76 18.96
CA LYS A 148 13.29 11.79 17.94
C LYS A 148 13.01 10.37 18.40
N VAL A 149 12.34 9.59 17.56
CA VAL A 149 12.03 8.19 17.82
C VAL A 149 12.26 7.36 16.55
N ILE A 150 12.32 6.05 16.71
CA ILE A 150 12.46 5.09 15.63
C ILE A 150 11.18 4.26 15.54
N GLY A 151 10.62 4.16 14.33
CA GLY A 151 9.59 3.18 13.99
C GLY A 151 10.23 1.94 13.39
N PHE A 152 9.68 0.77 13.69
CA PHE A 152 10.20 -0.50 13.21
C PHE A 152 9.06 -1.39 12.72
N ASP A 153 9.30 -2.13 11.64
CA ASP A 153 8.47 -3.25 11.23
C ASP A 153 9.35 -4.44 10.84
N TRP A 154 8.97 -5.63 11.29
CA TRP A 154 9.80 -6.83 11.16
C TRP A 154 9.46 -7.66 9.92
N GLY A 155 10.47 -7.95 9.10
CA GLY A 155 10.37 -8.90 7.99
C GLY A 155 11.68 -9.64 7.77
N TYR A 156 11.65 -10.98 7.81
CA TYR A 156 12.83 -11.78 7.48
C TYR A 156 12.89 -12.14 5.98
N ASN A 157 11.81 -12.77 5.48
CA ASN A 157 11.66 -13.06 4.05
C ASN A 157 11.10 -11.86 3.28
N ALA A 158 10.15 -11.16 3.91
CA ALA A 158 9.73 -9.82 3.49
C ALA A 158 10.72 -8.78 4.03
N HIS A 159 10.49 -7.49 3.77
CA HIS A 159 11.41 -6.43 4.20
C HIS A 159 11.20 -6.07 5.68
N THR A 160 12.31 -5.86 6.40
CA THR A 160 12.33 -5.06 7.62
C THR A 160 12.43 -3.59 7.24
N ALA A 161 11.63 -2.77 7.92
CA ALA A 161 11.66 -1.32 7.80
C ALA A 161 12.07 -0.69 9.13
N VAL A 162 13.01 0.27 9.06
CA VAL A 162 13.41 1.11 10.18
C VAL A 162 13.29 2.56 9.74
N VAL A 163 12.42 3.33 10.38
CA VAL A 163 12.18 4.74 10.04
C VAL A 163 12.59 5.64 11.20
N PHE A 164 13.29 6.72 10.90
CA PHE A 164 13.77 7.67 11.89
C PHE A 164 12.91 8.94 11.80
N LEU A 165 12.11 9.21 12.84
CA LEU A 165 11.07 10.26 12.85
C LEU A 165 11.32 11.32 13.91
N ALA A 166 11.39 12.58 13.49
CA ALA A 166 11.65 13.74 14.33
C ALA A 166 10.39 14.61 14.40
N ARG A 167 9.91 14.87 15.60
CA ARG A 167 8.80 15.77 15.87
C ARG A 167 9.33 17.09 16.41
N ASP A 168 9.08 18.18 15.69
CA ASP A 168 9.50 19.51 16.11
C ASP A 168 8.61 20.07 17.25
N PRO A 169 9.02 21.18 17.90
CA PRO A 169 8.23 21.81 18.96
C PRO A 169 6.82 22.28 18.54
N ASN A 170 6.58 22.46 17.23
CA ASN A 170 5.26 22.80 16.69
C ASN A 170 4.41 21.57 16.37
N GLY A 171 4.93 20.36 16.61
CA GLY A 171 4.24 19.09 16.39
C GLY A 171 4.26 18.58 14.95
N ARG A 172 5.11 19.14 14.07
CA ARG A 172 5.34 18.61 12.73
C ARG A 172 6.36 17.49 12.76
N ILE A 173 6.14 16.48 11.94
CA ILE A 173 6.97 15.28 11.86
C ILE A 173 7.80 15.29 10.59
N TYR A 174 9.06 14.89 10.72
CA TYR A 174 9.99 14.70 9.63
C TYR A 174 10.57 13.29 9.67
N GLN A 175 10.46 12.54 8.58
CA GLN A 175 11.28 11.34 8.40
C GLN A 175 12.62 11.74 7.81
N TRP A 176 13.70 11.69 8.59
CA TRP A 176 15.01 12.17 8.15
C TRP A 176 15.94 11.05 7.65
N ARG A 177 15.64 9.80 8.00
CA ARG A 177 16.41 8.62 7.60
C ARG A 177 15.51 7.39 7.57
N GLU A 178 15.88 6.41 6.76
CA GLU A 178 15.34 5.06 6.79
C GLU A 178 16.47 4.03 6.68
N MET A 179 16.20 2.80 7.13
CA MET A 179 16.93 1.60 6.73
C MET A 179 15.90 0.58 6.30
N TYR A 180 16.20 -0.12 5.22
CA TYR A 180 15.21 -0.97 4.57
C TYR A 180 15.90 -2.12 3.85
N GLY A 181 15.43 -3.34 4.07
CA GLY A 181 16.09 -4.54 3.54
C GLY A 181 15.55 -5.81 4.18
N ASN A 182 16.04 -6.98 3.80
CA ASN A 182 15.61 -8.27 4.33
C ASN A 182 16.84 -9.15 4.64
N ARG A 183 16.59 -10.37 5.16
CA ARG A 183 17.62 -11.41 5.40
C ARG A 183 18.73 -11.02 6.36
N LYS A 184 18.47 -10.07 7.26
CA LYS A 184 19.33 -9.76 8.41
C LYS A 184 18.74 -10.34 9.69
N THR A 185 19.62 -10.81 10.56
CA THR A 185 19.29 -11.24 11.92
C THR A 185 18.90 -10.04 12.79
N PRO A 186 18.14 -10.26 13.88
CA PRO A 186 17.88 -9.21 14.87
C PRO A 186 19.16 -8.56 15.40
N GLU A 187 20.24 -9.31 15.58
CA GLU A 187 21.54 -8.80 16.03
C GLU A 187 22.18 -7.84 15.01
N GLU A 188 22.15 -8.19 13.72
CA GLU A 188 22.67 -7.32 12.64
C GLU A 188 21.86 -6.03 12.53
N TRP A 189 20.53 -6.13 12.60
CA TRP A 189 19.67 -4.94 12.66
C TRP A 189 19.96 -4.08 13.89
N ALA A 190 20.15 -4.70 15.05
CA ALA A 190 20.45 -3.97 16.27
C ALA A 190 21.77 -3.20 16.18
N GLU A 191 22.79 -3.79 15.55
CA GLU A 191 24.08 -3.13 15.33
C GLU A 191 23.96 -1.94 14.38
N ASP A 192 23.28 -2.10 13.24
CA ASP A 192 23.07 -1.00 12.30
C ASP A 192 22.29 0.16 12.94
N ILE A 193 21.23 -0.15 13.69
CA ILE A 193 20.44 0.84 14.42
C ILE A 193 21.29 1.54 15.48
N ARG A 194 22.12 0.79 16.22
CA ARG A 194 23.03 1.35 17.24
C ARG A 194 24.00 2.35 16.62
N ILE A 195 24.64 1.99 15.50
CA ILE A 195 25.57 2.87 14.77
C ILE A 195 24.84 4.15 14.34
N ALA A 196 23.64 4.05 13.77
CA ALA A 196 22.87 5.23 13.37
C ALA A 196 22.46 6.10 14.56
N ASN A 197 22.05 5.47 15.67
CA ASN A 197 21.63 6.14 16.90
C ASN A 197 22.80 6.81 17.64
N ASP A 198 24.04 6.32 17.47
CA ASP A 198 25.23 6.97 18.01
C ASP A 198 25.59 8.26 17.24
N ILE A 199 25.14 8.41 15.98
CA ILE A 199 25.35 9.64 15.18
C ILE A 199 24.27 10.68 15.47
N VAL A 200 23.00 10.29 15.38
CA VAL A 200 21.85 11.16 15.71
C VAL A 200 20.94 10.42 16.71
N PRO A 201 21.05 10.73 18.01
CA PRO A 201 20.34 10.00 19.05
C PRO A 201 18.82 10.15 18.99
N ALA A 202 18.11 9.03 19.00
CA ALA A 202 16.68 8.94 19.28
C ALA A 202 16.46 8.47 20.74
N SER A 203 15.28 8.77 21.29
CA SER A 203 14.95 8.44 22.68
C SER A 203 14.32 7.04 22.82
N ALA A 204 13.64 6.56 21.79
CA ALA A 204 12.93 5.28 21.80
C ALA A 204 12.83 4.65 20.41
N ILE A 205 12.60 3.34 20.40
CA ILE A 205 12.16 2.56 19.24
C ILE A 205 10.83 1.89 19.55
N TYR A 206 9.89 1.97 18.63
CA TYR A 206 8.58 1.35 18.69
C TYR A 206 8.57 0.10 17.83
N LEU A 207 8.41 -1.06 18.48
CA LEU A 207 8.36 -2.37 17.84
C LEU A 207 6.91 -2.88 17.75
N PRO A 208 6.56 -3.64 16.70
CA PRO A 208 5.28 -4.31 16.59
C PRO A 208 5.13 -5.44 17.62
N HIS A 209 3.90 -5.93 17.80
CA HIS A 209 3.57 -6.89 18.85
C HIS A 209 4.39 -8.19 18.78
N ASP A 210 4.59 -8.71 17.58
CA ASP A 210 5.31 -9.95 17.26
C ASP A 210 6.78 -9.93 17.71
N CYS A 211 7.43 -8.77 17.72
CA CYS A 211 8.81 -8.60 18.20
C CYS A 211 9.00 -8.89 19.70
N PHE A 212 7.92 -8.99 20.48
CA PHE A 212 7.97 -9.31 21.91
C PHE A 212 7.67 -10.79 22.21
N SER A 213 7.30 -11.56 21.19
CA SER A 213 7.03 -12.99 21.33
C SER A 213 8.34 -13.77 21.29
N LYS A 214 8.53 -14.70 22.24
CA LYS A 214 9.68 -15.63 22.22
C LYS A 214 9.42 -16.77 21.25
N GLN A 215 10.41 -17.11 20.43
CA GLN A 215 10.36 -18.29 19.57
C GLN A 215 11.30 -19.37 20.12
N GLN A 216 10.75 -20.54 20.45
CA GLN A 216 11.47 -21.80 20.76
C GLN A 216 12.79 -21.63 21.55
N GLY A 217 12.75 -20.96 22.70
CA GLY A 217 13.91 -20.83 23.59
C GLY A 217 14.97 -19.79 23.20
N ARG A 218 14.71 -18.97 22.18
CA ARG A 218 15.51 -17.78 21.83
C ARG A 218 14.95 -16.52 22.46
N ASP A 219 15.83 -15.52 22.63
CA ASP A 219 15.43 -14.16 22.98
C ASP A 219 14.47 -13.60 21.93
N SER A 220 13.47 -12.85 22.37
CA SER A 220 12.63 -12.04 21.48
C SER A 220 13.45 -10.93 20.81
N ILE A 221 13.00 -10.42 19.67
CA ILE A 221 13.66 -9.27 18.99
C ILE A 221 13.79 -8.09 19.95
N ALA A 222 12.75 -7.83 20.75
CA ALA A 222 12.76 -6.80 21.77
C ALA A 222 13.85 -7.00 22.83
N GLU A 223 14.11 -8.24 23.26
CA GLU A 223 15.20 -8.57 24.20
C GLU A 223 16.58 -8.41 23.54
N VAL A 224 16.74 -8.84 22.29
CA VAL A 224 17.96 -8.62 21.51
C VAL A 224 18.26 -7.12 21.38
N PHE A 225 17.27 -6.31 21.05
CA PHE A 225 17.43 -4.86 20.90
C PHE A 225 17.75 -4.19 22.24
N LYS A 226 17.08 -4.59 23.34
CA LYS A 226 17.39 -4.06 24.69
C LYS A 226 18.83 -4.35 25.10
N ARG A 227 19.36 -5.52 24.76
CA ARG A 227 20.75 -5.91 25.08
C ARG A 227 21.77 -5.15 24.23
N ASN A 228 21.51 -5.04 22.93
CA ASN A 228 22.50 -4.52 21.97
C ASN A 228 22.40 -3.01 21.72
N ILE A 229 21.29 -2.37 22.10
CA ILE A 229 21.06 -0.92 21.90
C ILE A 229 20.68 -0.25 23.23
N PRO A 230 21.56 -0.26 24.25
CA PRO A 230 21.20 0.15 25.61
C PRO A 230 20.82 1.63 25.76
N LYS A 231 21.22 2.48 24.80
CA LYS A 231 20.87 3.92 24.77
C LYS A 231 19.44 4.18 24.31
N LEU A 232 18.73 3.17 23.81
CA LEU A 232 17.43 3.33 23.18
C LEU A 232 16.35 2.59 23.97
N ARG A 233 15.27 3.29 24.32
CA ARG A 233 14.13 2.65 24.99
C ARG A 233 13.35 1.79 23.99
N VAL A 234 13.32 0.49 24.21
CA VAL A 234 12.50 -0.44 23.42
C VAL A 234 11.07 -0.44 23.95
N LEU A 235 10.15 0.10 23.15
CA LEU A 235 8.73 0.24 23.45
C LEU A 235 7.89 -0.59 22.50
N ARG A 236 6.71 -0.99 22.95
CA ARG A 236 5.74 -1.75 22.16
C ARG A 236 4.69 -0.79 21.64
N ALA A 237 4.47 -0.78 20.33
CA ALA A 237 3.39 0.00 19.72
C ALA A 237 2.05 -0.74 19.88
N ASP A 238 0.96 0.00 20.06
CA ASP A 238 -0.40 -0.56 20.13
C ASP A 238 -0.98 -0.89 18.73
N THR A 239 -0.32 -1.81 18.01
CA THR A 239 -0.68 -2.19 16.63
C THR A 239 -1.76 -3.26 16.51
N LEU A 240 -2.17 -3.88 17.63
CA LEU A 240 -3.15 -4.98 17.66
C LEU A 240 -4.46 -4.64 18.37
N SER A 241 -4.60 -3.47 19.01
CA SER A 241 -5.89 -3.12 19.61
C SER A 241 -7.00 -3.04 18.54
N LYS A 242 -8.23 -3.36 18.95
CA LYS A 242 -9.38 -3.38 18.04
C LYS A 242 -9.56 -2.00 17.39
N GLY A 243 -9.43 -1.93 16.07
CA GLY A 243 -9.54 -0.67 15.32
C GLY A 243 -8.24 0.12 15.19
N SER A 244 -7.11 -0.37 15.72
CA SER A 244 -5.78 0.24 15.58
C SER A 244 -5.37 0.46 14.13
N ARG A 245 -5.68 -0.47 13.22
CA ARG A 245 -5.37 -0.34 11.79
C ARG A 245 -6.13 0.82 11.14
N LYS A 246 -7.46 0.84 11.27
CA LYS A 246 -8.31 1.96 10.82
C LYS A 246 -7.91 3.30 11.45
N ASN A 247 -7.61 3.30 12.75
CA ASN A 247 -7.15 4.49 13.46
C ASN A 247 -5.78 4.96 12.94
N GLY A 248 -4.84 4.02 12.74
CA GLY A 248 -3.51 4.29 12.20
C GLY A 248 -3.58 4.88 10.80
N LEU A 249 -4.43 4.32 9.92
CA LEU A 249 -4.69 4.87 8.60
C LEU A 249 -5.27 6.29 8.68
N ALA A 250 -6.27 6.51 9.54
CA ALA A 250 -6.85 7.84 9.75
C ALA A 250 -5.81 8.85 10.26
N LEU A 251 -4.93 8.45 11.18
CA LEU A 251 -3.83 9.27 11.66
C LEU A 251 -2.83 9.59 10.54
N PHE A 252 -2.48 8.60 9.72
CA PHE A 252 -1.59 8.79 8.57
C PHE A 252 -2.17 9.82 7.59
N GLN A 253 -3.45 9.70 7.25
CA GLN A 253 -4.17 10.67 6.42
C GLN A 253 -4.17 12.08 7.03
N MET A 254 -4.33 12.19 8.36
CA MET A 254 -4.23 13.48 9.07
C MET A 254 -2.81 14.05 9.02
N TYR A 255 -1.78 13.21 9.09
CA TYR A 255 -0.39 13.64 8.98
C TYR A 255 -0.02 14.06 7.55
N LEU A 256 -0.64 13.49 6.52
CA LEU A 256 -0.50 13.95 5.14
C LEU A 256 -1.35 15.19 4.79
N SER A 257 -2.17 15.67 5.73
CA SER A 257 -2.91 16.93 5.52
C SER A 257 -2.04 18.15 5.82
N ASP A 258 -2.43 19.30 5.27
CA ASP A 258 -1.74 20.56 5.50
C ASP A 258 -2.04 21.12 6.89
N ALA A 259 -0.99 21.61 7.54
CA ALA A 259 -1.09 22.50 8.68
C ALA A 259 -1.48 23.92 8.22
N PRO A 260 -1.82 24.85 9.14
CA PRO A 260 -2.28 26.20 8.77
C PRO A 260 -1.27 27.04 7.97
N ASP A 261 0.00 26.67 7.99
CA ASP A 261 1.05 27.32 7.19
C ASP A 261 1.13 26.78 5.75
N GLY A 262 0.18 25.92 5.36
CA GLY A 262 0.08 25.33 4.02
C GLY A 262 1.09 24.23 3.75
N LYS A 263 1.78 23.71 4.78
CA LYS A 263 2.73 22.59 4.65
C LYS A 263 2.22 21.34 5.36
N PRO A 264 2.52 20.13 4.87
CA PRO A 264 2.08 18.90 5.52
C PRO A 264 2.54 18.77 6.97
N TYR A 265 1.75 18.07 7.80
CA TYR A 265 2.18 17.69 9.14
C TYR A 265 3.28 16.62 9.14
N PHE A 266 3.39 15.83 8.08
CA PHE A 266 4.44 14.84 7.87
C PHE A 266 5.15 15.09 6.54
N GLN A 267 6.47 15.24 6.62
CA GLN A 267 7.33 15.45 5.45
C GLN A 267 8.49 14.46 5.49
N ILE A 268 8.99 14.10 4.32
CA ILE A 268 9.98 13.03 4.14
C ILE A 268 11.23 13.61 3.51
N HIS A 269 12.39 13.35 4.09
CA HIS A 269 13.66 13.74 3.48
C HIS A 269 13.89 12.95 2.19
N SER A 270 14.43 13.60 1.16
CA SER A 270 14.67 13.03 -0.18
C SER A 270 15.54 11.77 -0.18
N SER A 271 16.36 11.56 0.86
CA SER A 271 17.17 10.34 1.02
C SER A 271 16.35 9.10 1.39
N CYS A 272 15.10 9.26 1.84
CA CYS A 272 14.22 8.16 2.22
C CYS A 272 13.51 7.59 0.98
N VAL A 273 14.31 7.11 0.04
CA VAL A 273 13.91 6.74 -1.32
C VAL A 273 12.89 5.60 -1.35
N ASN A 274 12.96 4.66 -0.40
CA ASN A 274 12.06 3.52 -0.35
C ASN A 274 10.69 3.96 0.15
N THR A 275 10.60 4.78 1.20
CA THR A 275 9.29 5.28 1.66
C THR A 275 8.61 6.09 0.58
N ILE A 276 9.39 6.95 -0.10
CA ILE A 276 8.93 7.78 -1.21
C ILE A 276 8.44 6.95 -2.41
N LYS A 277 8.99 5.74 -2.59
CA LYS A 277 8.62 4.81 -3.65
C LYS A 277 7.41 3.96 -3.29
N THR A 278 7.36 3.42 -2.08
CA THR A 278 6.36 2.41 -1.68
C THR A 278 5.07 3.00 -1.14
N LEU A 279 5.11 4.17 -0.49
CA LEU A 279 3.90 4.80 0.06
C LEU A 279 2.81 5.08 -1.00
N PRO A 280 3.14 5.56 -2.22
CA PRO A 280 2.18 5.61 -3.33
C PRO A 280 1.61 4.24 -3.71
N ASP A 281 2.36 3.15 -3.59
CA ASP A 281 1.95 1.84 -4.09
C ASP A 281 1.00 1.08 -3.15
N LEU A 282 0.57 1.71 -2.05
CA LEU A 282 -0.39 1.14 -1.12
C LEU A 282 -1.83 1.24 -1.62
N ILE A 283 -2.56 0.14 -1.55
CA ILE A 283 -3.99 0.04 -1.87
C ILE A 283 -4.82 -0.32 -0.66
N TYR A 284 -6.10 0.05 -0.71
CA TYR A 284 -7.04 -0.41 0.28
C TYR A 284 -7.17 -1.93 0.24
N GLU A 285 -7.34 -2.56 1.41
CA GLU A 285 -7.72 -3.97 1.48
C GLU A 285 -9.10 -4.14 0.85
N ASP A 286 -9.23 -5.15 -0.02
CA ASP A 286 -10.51 -5.56 -0.60
C ASP A 286 -10.93 -6.88 0.04
N ARG A 287 -12.17 -6.94 0.53
CA ARG A 287 -12.83 -8.19 0.91
C ARG A 287 -14.14 -8.31 0.17
N ASP A 288 -14.26 -9.39 -0.60
CA ASP A 288 -15.46 -9.73 -1.38
C ASP A 288 -15.93 -8.60 -2.34
N GLY A 289 -14.98 -7.90 -2.98
CA GLY A 289 -15.25 -6.79 -3.90
C GLY A 289 -15.63 -5.48 -3.21
N LYS A 290 -15.31 -5.35 -1.92
CA LYS A 290 -15.54 -4.14 -1.13
C LYS A 290 -14.24 -3.70 -0.48
N SER A 291 -13.80 -2.50 -0.86
CA SER A 291 -12.78 -1.77 -0.14
C SER A 291 -13.21 -1.58 1.32
N ILE A 292 -12.34 -2.02 2.23
CA ILE A 292 -12.44 -1.71 3.66
C ILE A 292 -11.48 -0.56 3.99
N ASP A 293 -11.78 0.21 5.05
CA ASP A 293 -10.96 1.32 5.53
C ASP A 293 -9.64 0.83 6.19
N ASP A 294 -8.86 0.04 5.46
CA ASP A 294 -7.59 -0.57 5.88
C ASP A 294 -6.66 -0.71 4.67
N VAL A 295 -5.35 -0.78 4.90
CA VAL A 295 -4.33 -0.99 3.87
C VAL A 295 -4.15 -2.48 3.62
N ASN A 296 -4.05 -2.88 2.36
CA ASN A 296 -3.78 -4.26 1.98
C ASN A 296 -2.35 -4.66 2.42
N THR A 297 -2.24 -5.81 3.11
CA THR A 297 -0.95 -6.32 3.65
C THR A 297 -0.20 -7.28 2.75
N ASP A 298 -0.74 -7.61 1.58
CA ASP A 298 -0.07 -8.47 0.60
C ASP A 298 0.89 -7.66 -0.29
N GLY A 299 0.80 -6.32 -0.24
CA GLY A 299 1.70 -5.39 -0.91
C GLY A 299 2.90 -5.00 -0.04
N GLU A 300 3.66 -4.00 -0.49
CA GLU A 300 4.86 -3.52 0.21
C GLU A 300 4.51 -2.41 1.23
N ASP A 301 4.04 -2.83 2.41
CA ASP A 301 3.51 -1.94 3.47
C ASP A 301 4.43 -1.73 4.67
N HIS A 302 5.59 -2.39 4.73
CA HIS A 302 6.49 -2.39 5.88
C HIS A 302 6.94 -0.99 6.34
N LEU A 303 7.28 -0.10 5.41
CA LEU A 303 7.66 1.29 5.74
C LEU A 303 6.45 2.09 6.26
N TYR A 304 5.27 1.87 5.69
CA TYR A 304 4.04 2.47 6.19
C TYR A 304 3.71 1.98 7.60
N ASP A 305 3.86 0.69 7.87
CA ASP A 305 3.60 0.10 9.17
C ASP A 305 4.59 0.56 10.25
N ALA A 306 5.88 0.69 9.90
CA ALA A 306 6.89 1.27 10.79
C ALA A 306 6.57 2.73 11.16
N ILE A 307 6.11 3.56 10.20
CA ILE A 307 5.69 4.95 10.46
C ILE A 307 4.38 4.98 11.27
N ARG A 308 3.40 4.15 10.89
CA ARG A 308 2.09 4.03 11.53
C ARG A 308 2.21 3.65 13.00
N ALA A 309 3.16 2.76 13.34
CA ALA A 309 3.46 2.40 14.72
C ALA A 309 3.77 3.64 15.58
N VAL A 310 4.57 4.59 15.06
CA VAL A 310 4.87 5.84 15.76
C VAL A 310 3.67 6.79 15.78
N PHE A 311 2.91 6.87 14.69
CA PHE A 311 1.72 7.74 14.62
C PHE A 311 0.65 7.32 15.63
N LEU A 312 0.47 6.02 15.88
CA LEU A 312 -0.44 5.52 16.91
C LEU A 312 -0.06 6.02 18.30
N GLU A 313 1.23 6.09 18.59
CA GLU A 313 1.79 6.50 19.89
C GLU A 313 1.76 8.02 20.08
N TRP A 314 2.12 8.78 19.05
CA TRP A 314 2.04 10.23 19.08
C TRP A 314 0.62 10.78 18.92
N GLY A 315 -0.30 9.95 18.43
CA GLY A 315 -1.70 10.29 18.22
C GLY A 315 -1.88 11.38 17.16
N LYS A 316 -2.98 12.14 17.27
CA LYS A 316 -3.35 13.17 16.30
C LYS A 316 -2.30 14.29 16.25
N PRO A 317 -2.02 14.90 15.08
CA PRO A 317 -1.22 16.11 15.00
C PRO A 317 -1.81 17.21 15.90
N LYS A 318 -0.95 17.81 16.71
CA LYS A 318 -1.27 18.91 17.65
C LYS A 318 -0.43 20.14 17.28
N GLY A 319 -0.66 20.72 16.10
CA GLY A 319 -0.02 21.98 15.69
C GLY A 319 -0.85 23.21 16.05
N LYS A 320 -0.30 24.42 15.79
CA LYS A 320 -0.94 25.73 16.06
C LYS A 320 -2.32 25.96 15.37
N GLY A 321 -2.82 25.00 14.60
CA GLY A 321 -4.11 25.05 13.89
C GLY A 321 -5.30 24.34 14.54
N GLY A 322 -5.12 23.73 15.71
CA GLY A 322 -6.14 22.86 16.28
C GLY A 322 -6.19 21.48 15.62
N GLY A 323 -6.98 20.58 16.21
CA GLY A 323 -7.00 19.16 15.82
C GLY A 323 -7.51 18.95 14.40
N VAL A 324 -6.71 18.31 13.56
CA VAL A 324 -7.12 17.84 12.23
C VAL A 324 -8.21 16.78 12.41
N ARG A 325 -9.28 16.84 11.60
CA ARG A 325 -10.24 15.73 11.47
C ARG A 325 -9.80 14.86 10.29
N PRO A 326 -9.93 13.52 10.37
CA PRO A 326 -9.65 12.67 9.22
C PRO A 326 -10.44 13.17 8.00
N PRO A 327 -9.84 13.20 6.80
CA PRO A 327 -10.64 13.36 5.59
C PRO A 327 -11.70 12.27 5.61
N GLN A 328 -12.96 12.66 5.46
CA GLN A 328 -14.00 11.65 5.20
C GLN A 328 -13.58 10.96 3.89
N PRO A 329 -13.69 9.62 3.76
CA PRO A 329 -13.62 9.01 2.45
C PRO A 329 -14.59 9.79 1.56
N SER A 330 -14.24 9.99 0.29
CA SER A 330 -15.09 10.71 -0.67
C SER A 330 -16.38 9.91 -0.91
N GLY A 331 -17.23 9.82 0.10
CA GLY A 331 -18.61 9.44 -0.01
C GLY A 331 -19.25 10.51 -0.87
N ARG A 332 -19.95 10.04 -1.91
CA ARG A 332 -20.87 10.83 -2.72
C ARG A 332 -21.41 11.98 -1.87
N ARG A 333 -21.11 13.23 -2.27
CA ARG A 333 -21.97 14.34 -1.86
C ARG A 333 -23.35 13.99 -2.39
N THR A 334 -24.18 13.34 -1.57
CA THR A 334 -25.62 13.45 -1.72
C THR A 334 -25.92 14.88 -1.34
N THR A 335 -25.72 15.80 -2.28
CA THR A 335 -26.48 17.03 -2.27
C THR A 335 -27.92 16.59 -2.30
N SER A 336 -28.59 16.66 -1.16
CA SER A 336 -30.04 16.60 -1.11
C SER A 336 -30.55 17.78 -1.92
N ALA A 337 -30.76 17.56 -3.21
CA ALA A 337 -31.56 18.44 -4.02
C ALA A 337 -32.99 18.31 -3.49
N VAL A 338 -33.35 19.17 -2.53
CA VAL A 338 -34.74 19.39 -2.18
C VAL A 338 -35.36 20.15 -3.36
N LEU A 339 -35.95 19.40 -4.28
CA LEU A 339 -36.91 19.91 -5.24
C LEU A 339 -38.16 19.03 -5.14
N GLY A 340 -39.14 19.55 -4.38
CA GLY A 340 -40.57 19.32 -4.54
C GLY A 340 -41.12 17.90 -4.69
N GLY A 341 -41.90 17.46 -3.71
CA GLY A 341 -43.12 16.69 -3.97
C GLY A 341 -43.08 15.18 -3.76
N SER A 342 -43.65 14.75 -2.63
CA SER A 342 -44.34 13.48 -2.35
C SER A 342 -43.59 12.13 -2.30
N SER A 343 -43.76 11.51 -1.13
CA SER A 343 -43.77 10.07 -0.81
C SER A 343 -42.44 9.30 -0.80
N SER A 344 -42.03 8.91 0.41
CA SER A 344 -40.93 7.98 0.70
C SER A 344 -41.17 6.60 0.07
N ALA A 345 -40.27 6.18 -0.81
CA ALA A 345 -40.20 4.80 -1.26
C ALA A 345 -39.86 3.86 -0.07
N PRO A 346 -40.55 2.72 0.08
CA PRO A 346 -40.29 1.82 1.19
C PRO A 346 -38.89 1.19 1.09
N SER A 347 -38.26 0.96 2.25
CA SER A 347 -36.94 0.35 2.37
C SER A 347 -36.88 -1.01 1.68
N ILE A 348 -35.76 -1.31 1.01
CA ILE A 348 -35.46 -2.60 0.34
C ILE A 348 -35.69 -3.81 1.25
N GLU A 349 -35.53 -3.65 2.57
CA GLU A 349 -35.82 -4.69 3.58
C GLU A 349 -37.28 -5.19 3.57
N SER A 350 -38.23 -4.38 3.09
CA SER A 350 -39.66 -4.74 2.96
C SER A 350 -40.00 -5.53 1.69
N LEU A 351 -39.10 -5.57 0.71
CA LEU A 351 -39.27 -6.35 -0.54
C LEU A 351 -38.70 -7.78 -0.45
N ILE A 352 -37.87 -8.06 0.56
CA ILE A 352 -37.14 -9.34 0.69
C ILE A 352 -37.99 -10.42 1.42
N LYS A 353 -39.06 -10.05 2.13
CA LYS A 353 -39.98 -11.02 2.77
C LYS A 353 -41.15 -11.42 1.86
N ARG A 354 -40.87 -12.01 0.69
CA ARG A 354 -41.81 -12.90 -0.05
C ARG A 354 -41.16 -13.43 -1.35
N SER A 355 -40.33 -14.45 -1.25
CA SER A 355 -40.25 -15.43 -2.34
C SER A 355 -40.21 -16.84 -1.73
N LYS A 356 -41.26 -17.61 -2.00
CA LYS A 356 -41.35 -19.01 -1.61
C LYS A 356 -40.38 -19.81 -2.47
N ARG A 357 -39.62 -20.69 -1.81
CA ARG A 357 -38.74 -21.72 -2.36
C ARG A 357 -39.20 -22.27 -3.72
N ARG A 358 -38.35 -22.15 -4.74
CA ARG A 358 -38.29 -23.09 -5.87
C ARG A 358 -36.88 -23.66 -5.93
N SER A 359 -36.76 -24.94 -5.60
CA SER A 359 -35.54 -25.73 -5.74
C SER A 359 -35.33 -26.09 -7.20
N TRP A 360 -34.14 -25.85 -7.74
CA TRP A 360 -33.70 -26.43 -9.00
C TRP A 360 -32.91 -27.71 -8.69
N LYS A 361 -33.34 -28.84 -9.27
CA LYS A 361 -32.56 -30.08 -9.35
C LYS A 361 -31.82 -30.07 -10.68
N TYR A 362 -30.52 -30.35 -10.65
CA TYR A 362 -29.75 -30.69 -11.85
C TYR A 362 -30.02 -32.16 -12.21
N THR A 363 -30.30 -32.41 -13.48
CA THR A 363 -30.16 -33.70 -14.16
C THR A 363 -29.08 -33.56 -15.20
#